data_AF-A0A1L5KIX4-F1
#
_entry.id   AF-A0A1L5KIX4-F1
#
_cell.length_a   1.000
_cell.length_b   1.000
_cell.length_c   1.000
_cell.angle_alpha   90.00
_cell.angle_beta   90.00
_cell.angle_gamma   90.00
#
_symmetry.space_group_name_H-M   'P 1'
#
loop_
_entity.id
_entity.type
_entity.pdbx_description
1 polymer ?
#
loop_
_entity_poly.entity_id
_entity_poly.type
_entity_poly.pdbx_seq_one_letter_code
_entity_poly.pdbx_strand_id
1 'polypeptide(L)' 'QCRRCPYLRMCNGGCPKDRFVKSVDGQEGQNYLCPGYTEFYGHIHPDIVGMARLLRANRAPAEIMDSQVRRQVRASR' A
#
# COMPACT_ATOMS: atom_id res chain seq x y z
N GLN A 1 4.07 11.05 -12.28
CA GLN A 1 3.88 9.67 -11.79
C GLN A 1 3.04 9.66 -10.50
N CYS A 2 3.52 10.29 -9.42
CA CYS A 2 2.86 10.26 -8.10
C CYS A 2 1.41 10.76 -8.10
N ARG A 3 1.09 11.87 -8.80
CA ARG A 3 -0.27 12.45 -8.82
C ARG A 3 -1.36 11.52 -9.36
N ARG A 4 -0.99 10.49 -10.12
CA ARG A 4 -1.90 9.47 -10.68
C ARG A 4 -1.72 8.09 -10.03
N CYS A 5 -0.89 7.97 -9.01
CA CYS A 5 -0.60 6.69 -8.36
C CYS A 5 -1.68 6.35 -7.32
N PRO A 6 -2.32 5.15 -7.38
CA PRO A 6 -3.34 4.76 -6.42
C PRO A 6 -2.80 4.61 -4.99
N TYR A 7 -1.48 4.45 -4.84
CA TYR A 7 -0.82 4.24 -3.55
C TYR A 7 -0.21 5.51 -2.95
N LEU A 8 -0.41 6.69 -3.56
CA LEU A 8 0.17 7.95 -3.08
C LEU A 8 -0.22 8.23 -1.62
N ARG A 9 -1.45 7.90 -1.22
CA ARG A 9 -1.93 8.12 0.16
C ARG A 9 -1.22 7.23 1.19
N MET A 10 -0.67 6.10 0.77
CA MET A 10 0.08 5.18 1.65
C MET A 10 1.56 5.56 1.72
N CYS A 11 2.19 5.92 0.60
CA CYS A 11 3.62 6.22 0.56
C CYS A 11 3.96 7.69 0.78
N ASN A 12 3.07 8.62 0.42
CA ASN A 12 3.28 10.07 0.40
C ASN A 12 4.57 10.51 -0.33
N GLY A 13 4.99 9.74 -1.33
CA GLY A 13 6.24 9.96 -2.07
C GLY A 13 7.51 9.46 -1.37
N GLY A 14 7.38 8.72 -0.27
CA GLY A 14 8.49 8.17 0.51
C GLY A 14 9.33 9.23 1.22
N CYS A 15 10.42 8.81 1.85
CA CYS A 15 11.37 9.71 2.51
C CYS A 15 12.04 10.66 1.49
N PRO A 16 12.13 11.98 1.77
CA PRO A 16 12.85 12.93 0.90
C PRO A 16 14.31 12.56 0.64
N LYS A 17 15.00 11.94 1.62
CA LYS A 17 16.40 11.49 1.46
C LYS A 17 16.58 10.54 0.27
N ASP A 18 15.56 9.74 -0.03
CA ASP A 18 15.65 8.70 -1.04
C ASP A 18 15.04 9.15 -2.38
N ARG A 19 14.81 10.46 -2.56
CA ARG A 19 14.25 11.07 -3.78
C ARG A 19 15.36 11.60 -4.70
N PHE A 20 16.09 10.69 -5.32
CA PHE A 20 17.27 11.02 -6.12
C PHE A 20 17.27 10.37 -7.52
N VAL A 21 16.19 9.72 -7.94
CA VAL A 21 16.05 9.17 -9.30
C VAL A 21 14.99 9.91 -10.11
N LYS A 22 15.00 9.69 -11.42
CA LYS A 22 13.95 10.20 -12.30
C LYS A 22 12.70 9.34 -12.22
N SER A 23 11.55 9.99 -12.30
CA SER A 23 10.25 9.33 -12.52
C SER A 23 10.13 8.79 -13.94
N VAL A 24 9.12 7.94 -14.19
CA VAL A 24 8.80 7.45 -15.54
C VAL A 24 8.41 8.58 -16.51
N ASP A 25 8.02 9.74 -15.97
CA ASP A 25 7.67 10.94 -16.73
C ASP A 25 8.88 11.91 -16.88
N GLY A 26 10.09 11.46 -16.54
CA GLY A 26 11.33 12.23 -16.66
C GLY A 26 11.58 13.28 -15.56
N GLN A 27 10.63 13.48 -14.64
CA GLN A 27 10.76 14.43 -13.52
C GLN A 27 11.78 13.94 -12.48
N GLU A 28 12.64 14.85 -12.01
CA GLU A 28 13.58 14.60 -10.91
C GLU A 28 12.88 14.41 -9.56
N GLY A 29 13.60 13.84 -8.59
CA GLY A 29 13.11 13.72 -7.21
C GLY A 29 12.09 12.60 -7.01
N GLN A 30 12.12 11.55 -7.83
CA GLN A 30 11.36 10.33 -7.59
C GLN A 30 12.06 9.50 -6.51
N ASN A 31 11.26 8.89 -5.63
CA ASN A 31 11.79 7.98 -4.62
C ASN A 31 12.35 6.70 -5.26
N TYR A 32 13.58 6.32 -4.91
CA TYR A 32 14.28 5.14 -5.42
C TYR A 32 13.47 3.83 -5.25
N LEU A 33 12.74 3.70 -4.16
CA LEU A 33 11.93 2.52 -3.85
C LEU A 33 10.51 2.56 -4.46
N CYS A 34 10.19 3.57 -5.28
CA CYS A 34 8.85 3.70 -5.85
C CYS A 34 8.34 2.46 -6.60
N PRO A 35 9.15 1.73 -7.41
CA PRO A 35 8.69 0.49 -8.03
C PRO A 35 8.34 -0.57 -6.97
N GLY A 36 9.20 -0.75 -5.97
CA GLY A 36 8.97 -1.70 -4.87
C GLY A 36 7.73 -1.36 -4.05
N TYR A 37 7.48 -0.08 -3.77
CA TYR A 37 6.25 0.35 -3.11
C TYR A 37 5.00 0.01 -3.93
N THR A 38 5.07 0.16 -5.25
CA THR A 38 3.93 -0.14 -6.12
C THR A 38 3.55 -1.62 -6.04
N GLU A 39 4.54 -2.51 -6.12
CA GLU A 39 4.35 -3.96 -5.95
C GLU A 39 3.86 -4.32 -4.55
N PHE A 40 4.53 -3.80 -3.52
CA PHE A 40 4.20 -4.08 -2.13
C PHE A 40 2.76 -3.68 -1.80
N TYR A 41 2.38 -2.43 -2.07
CA TYR A 41 1.04 -1.95 -1.79
C TYR A 41 -0.01 -2.65 -2.65
N GLY A 42 0.28 -3.00 -3.91
CA GLY A 42 -0.64 -3.81 -4.72
C GLY A 42 -0.86 -5.22 -4.18
N HIS A 43 0.13 -5.80 -3.52
CA HIS A 43 -0.01 -7.09 -2.86
C HIS A 43 -0.83 -7.00 -1.56
N ILE A 44 -0.47 -6.06 -0.67
CA ILE A 44 -0.99 -6.02 0.70
C ILE A 44 -2.27 -5.21 0.86
N HIS A 45 -2.62 -4.33 -0.09
CA HIS A 45 -3.76 -3.42 0.08
C HIS A 45 -5.08 -4.12 0.44
N PRO A 46 -5.47 -5.25 -0.22
CA PRO A 46 -6.67 -5.99 0.18
C PRO A 46 -6.65 -6.48 1.64
N ASP A 47 -5.48 -6.86 2.14
CA ASP A 47 -5.29 -7.31 3.52
C ASP A 47 -5.33 -6.14 4.52
N ILE A 48 -4.73 -4.99 4.18
CA ILE A 48 -4.85 -3.76 4.98
C ILE A 48 -6.32 -3.35 5.14
N VAL A 49 -7.08 -3.37 4.04
CA VAL A 49 -8.52 -3.07 4.09
C VAL A 49 -9.26 -4.08 4.96
N GLY A 50 -8.90 -5.37 4.88
CA GLY A 50 -9.41 -6.42 5.76
C GLY A 50 -9.13 -6.17 7.24
N MET A 51 -7.89 -5.83 7.59
CA MET A 51 -7.51 -5.44 8.96
C MET A 51 -8.32 -4.23 9.46
N ALA A 52 -8.52 -3.22 8.60
CA ALA A 52 -9.34 -2.07 8.95
C ALA A 52 -10.83 -2.42 9.14
N ARG A 53 -11.36 -3.40 8.40
CA ARG A 53 -12.72 -3.93 8.61
C ARG A 53 -12.85 -4.62 9.97
N LEU A 54 -11.85 -5.41 10.38
CA LEU A 54 -11.82 -6.03 11.71
C LEU A 54 -11.80 -4.98 12.82
N LEU A 55 -10.95 -3.96 12.72
CA LEU A 55 -10.89 -2.87 13.71
C LEU A 55 -12.24 -2.15 13.86
N ARG A 56 -12.91 -1.82 12.74
CA ARG A 56 -14.25 -1.19 12.77
C ARG A 56 -15.32 -2.08 13.40
N ALA A 57 -15.12 -3.40 13.39
CA ALA A 57 -15.98 -4.37 14.05
C ALA A 57 -15.52 -4.70 15.50
N ASN A 58 -14.61 -3.91 16.07
CA ASN A 58 -14.02 -4.14 17.40
C ASN A 58 -13.36 -5.53 17.55
N ARG A 59 -12.77 -6.03 16.46
CA ARG A 59 -12.05 -7.31 16.38
C ARG A 59 -10.55 -7.08 16.20
N ALA A 60 -9.75 -8.06 16.61
CA ALA A 60 -8.30 -7.93 16.52
C ALA A 60 -7.86 -8.03 15.04
N PRO A 61 -7.02 -7.12 14.51
CA PRO A 61 -6.49 -7.22 13.15
C PRO A 61 -5.77 -8.54 12.87
N ALA A 62 -5.13 -9.11 13.91
CA ALA A 62 -4.38 -10.35 13.84
C ALA A 62 -5.24 -11.57 13.46
N GLU A 63 -6.57 -11.48 13.56
CA GLU A 63 -7.47 -12.53 13.08
C GLU A 63 -7.32 -12.78 11.57
N ILE A 64 -6.78 -11.83 10.80
CA ILE A 64 -6.44 -12.02 9.38
C ILE A 64 -5.36 -13.10 9.13
N MET A 65 -4.65 -13.54 10.16
CA MET A 65 -3.68 -14.63 10.04
C MET A 65 -4.35 -15.98 9.82
N ASP A 66 -5.63 -16.12 10.21
CA ASP A 66 -6.45 -17.26 9.83
C ASP A 66 -6.86 -17.15 8.35
N SER A 67 -6.66 -18.23 7.59
CA SER A 67 -6.89 -18.22 6.14
C SER A 67 -8.37 -18.04 5.77
N GLN A 68 -9.30 -18.52 6.59
CA GLN A 68 -10.74 -18.38 6.36
C GLN A 68 -11.17 -16.94 6.63
N VAL A 69 -10.75 -16.38 7.76
CA VAL A 69 -10.99 -14.96 8.10
C VAL A 69 -10.40 -14.07 7.02
N ARG A 70 -9.16 -14.31 6.60
CA ARG A 70 -8.50 -13.53 5.53
C ARG A 70 -9.32 -13.50 4.24
N ARG A 71 -9.85 -14.64 3.81
CA ARG A 71 -10.71 -14.71 2.61
C ARG A 71 -12.01 -13.93 2.78
N GLN A 72 -12.60 -13.94 3.97
CA GLN A 72 -13.85 -13.23 4.27
C GLN A 72 -13.65 -11.71 4.31
N VAL A 73 -12.57 -11.22 4.93
CA VAL A 73 -12.40 -9.79 5.18
C VAL A 73 -11.65 -9.07 4.07
N ARG A 74 -10.91 -9.77 3.20
CA ARG A 74 -10.18 -9.16 2.07
C ARG A 74 -11.12 -8.37 1.16
N ALA A 75 -10.67 -7.21 0.70
CA ALA A 75 -11.35 -6.53 -0.40
C ALA A 75 -11.12 -7.28 -1.72
N SER A 76 -12.15 -7.34 -2.58
CA SER A 76 -11.94 -7.72 -3.97
C SER A 76 -10.97 -6.76 -4.63
N ARG A 77 -10.12 -7.27 -5.52
CA ARG A 77 -9.24 -6.46 -6.35
C ARG A 77 -10.04 -5.68 -7.39
#